data_AF-A0A7C9A5L7-F1
#
_entry.id   AF-A0A7C9A5L7-F1
#
_cell.length_a   1.000
_cell.length_b   1.000
_cell.length_c   1.000
_cell.angle_alpha   90.00
_cell.angle_beta   90.00
_cell.angle_gamma   90.00
#
_symmetry.space_group_name_H-M   'P 1'
#
loop_
_entity.id
_entity.type
_entity.pdbx_description
1 polymer ?
#
loop_
_entity_poly.entity_id
_entity_poly.type
_entity_poly.pdbx_seq_one_letter_code
_entity_poly.pdbx_strand_id
1 'polypeptide(L)'
;STQTRPKLDAYSTQTTPTRLQPVDLEETRLVKLIRNSHKAGNLSEAMYFLHSMVSRGYQPPLVICTKLIQAFFNAKDVQKAIEVMNILESKGKLDIVVYNTMITGFCKVNRFVDAAQLLNRMMARGYCPDIVTYNIMIGSLCSRGKLGLA
;
A
#
# COMPACT_ATOMS: atom_id res chain seq x y z
N SER A 1 27.13 43.80 49.09
CA SER A 1 25.72 43.76 48.66
C SER A 1 25.63 43.26 47.23
N THR A 2 24.51 42.61 46.86
CA THR A 2 24.18 41.89 45.59
C THR A 2 24.85 40.51 45.41
N GLN A 3 24.21 39.39 45.84
CA GLN A 3 23.28 38.49 45.09
C GLN A 3 23.96 37.86 43.85
N THR A 4 23.93 36.53 43.62
CA THR A 4 22.71 35.77 43.30
C THR A 4 22.99 34.24 43.36
N ARG A 5 22.13 33.45 44.03
CA ARG A 5 22.01 31.99 43.82
C ARG A 5 21.06 31.72 42.65
N PRO A 6 21.28 30.71 41.80
CA PRO A 6 20.23 30.27 40.88
C PRO A 6 19.17 29.43 41.62
N LYS A 7 17.90 29.82 41.47
CA LYS A 7 16.71 29.05 41.85
C LYS A 7 16.46 27.94 40.82
N LEU A 8 16.13 26.76 41.33
CA LEU A 8 15.39 25.73 40.60
C LEU A 8 14.02 26.28 40.25
N ASP A 9 13.65 26.29 38.97
CA ASP A 9 12.25 26.30 38.56
C ASP A 9 12.01 25.15 37.59
N ALA A 10 11.10 24.27 38.03
CA ALA A 10 10.65 23.09 37.32
C ALA A 10 9.79 23.51 36.12
N TYR A 11 10.27 23.24 34.90
CA TYR A 11 9.39 23.16 33.74
C TYR A 11 8.77 21.77 33.70
N SER A 12 7.62 21.64 34.36
CA SER A 12 6.65 20.59 34.04
C SER A 12 6.22 20.78 32.59
N THR A 13 6.76 19.96 31.70
CA THR A 13 6.24 19.81 30.33
C THR A 13 4.87 19.16 30.44
N GLN A 14 3.82 20.01 30.47
CA GLN A 14 2.47 19.56 30.17
C GLN A 14 2.45 19.15 28.69
N THR A 15 2.71 17.88 28.42
CA THR A 15 2.32 17.23 27.17
C THR A 15 0.80 17.18 27.15
N THR A 16 0.19 18.23 26.60
CA THR A 16 -1.21 18.20 26.16
C THR A 16 -1.42 16.97 25.27
N PRO A 17 -2.35 16.06 25.60
CA PRO A 17 -2.63 14.92 24.73
C PRO A 17 -3.31 15.45 23.47
N THR A 18 -2.59 15.41 22.34
CA THR A 18 -3.15 15.70 21.02
C THR A 18 -4.38 14.82 20.82
N ARG A 19 -5.57 15.45 20.78
CA ARG A 19 -6.85 14.77 20.56
C ARG A 19 -6.82 14.16 19.17
N LEU A 20 -6.51 12.85 19.09
CA LEU A 20 -6.50 12.09 17.83
C LEU A 20 -7.82 12.31 17.11
N GLN A 21 -7.76 12.81 15.87
CA GLN A 21 -8.96 12.89 15.04
C GLN A 21 -9.45 11.46 14.79
N PRO A 22 -10.77 11.21 14.61
CA PRO A 22 -11.27 9.86 14.30
C PRO A 22 -10.55 9.20 13.11
N VAL A 23 -9.99 10.02 12.21
CA VAL A 23 -9.15 9.62 11.06
C VAL A 23 -7.86 8.92 11.47
N ASP A 24 -7.14 9.46 12.47
CA ASP A 24 -5.87 8.91 12.93
C ASP A 24 -6.07 7.51 13.52
N LEU A 25 -7.23 7.27 14.13
CA LEU A 25 -7.60 5.98 14.71
C LEU A 25 -7.87 4.93 13.62
N GLU A 26 -8.60 5.28 12.55
CA GLU A 26 -8.88 4.36 11.44
C GLU A 26 -7.59 4.05 10.65
N GLU A 27 -6.74 5.05 10.42
CA GLU A 27 -5.43 4.83 9.80
C GLU A 27 -4.55 3.92 10.67
N THR A 28 -4.47 4.18 11.98
CA THR A 28 -3.71 3.35 12.93
C THR A 28 -4.20 1.90 12.95
N ARG A 29 -5.52 1.70 12.92
CA ARG A 29 -6.14 0.37 12.85
C ARG A 29 -5.78 -0.33 11.54
N LEU A 30 -5.90 0.37 10.41
CA LEU A 30 -5.58 -0.18 9.09
C LEU A 30 -4.10 -0.60 9.00
N VAL A 31 -3.18 0.24 9.49
CA VAL A 31 -1.74 -0.10 9.56
C VAL A 31 -1.49 -1.33 10.43
N LYS A 32 -2.17 -1.43 11.58
CA LYS A 32 -2.04 -2.58 12.50
C LYS A 32 -2.53 -3.88 11.85
N LEU A 33 -3.65 -3.85 11.14
CA LEU A 33 -4.21 -5.02 10.47
C LEU A 33 -3.31 -5.50 9.34
N ILE A 34 -2.76 -4.59 8.53
CA ILE A 34 -1.82 -4.93 7.46
C ILE A 34 -0.54 -5.54 8.00
N ARG A 35 0.01 -5.02 9.12
CA ARG A 35 1.19 -5.61 9.76
C ARG A 35 0.93 -7.07 10.17
N ASN A 36 -0.31 -7.40 10.52
CA ASN A 36 -0.73 -8.73 10.90
C ASN A 36 -1.45 -9.50 9.77
N SER A 37 -1.32 -9.06 8.51
CA SER A 37 -2.09 -9.57 7.36
C SER A 37 -1.89 -11.05 7.04
N HIS A 38 -0.84 -11.69 7.57
CA HIS A 38 -0.62 -13.15 7.50
C HIS A 38 -1.75 -14.01 8.13
N LYS A 39 -2.69 -13.42 8.86
CA LYS A 39 -3.87 -14.11 9.42
C LYS A 39 -5.08 -13.86 8.51
N ALA A 40 -5.78 -14.92 8.11
CA ALA A 40 -6.86 -14.87 7.13
C ALA A 40 -8.00 -13.86 7.44
N GLY A 41 -8.29 -13.59 8.72
CA GLY A 41 -9.32 -12.62 9.12
C GLY A 41 -8.94 -11.14 8.93
N ASN A 42 -7.64 -10.82 8.91
CA ASN A 42 -7.18 -9.43 8.98
C ASN A 42 -7.29 -8.69 7.65
N LEU A 43 -7.29 -9.41 6.52
CA LEU A 43 -7.42 -8.78 5.19
C LEU A 43 -8.85 -8.32 4.90
N SER A 44 -9.85 -9.10 5.29
CA SER A 44 -11.26 -8.70 5.16
C SER A 44 -11.57 -7.48 6.02
N GLU A 45 -11.07 -7.45 7.26
CA GLU A 45 -11.24 -6.30 8.15
C GLU A 45 -10.49 -5.07 7.62
N ALA A 46 -9.27 -5.23 7.12
CA ALA A 46 -8.53 -4.14 6.49
C ALA A 46 -9.26 -3.57 5.27
N MET A 47 -9.91 -4.41 4.46
CA MET A 47 -10.73 -3.97 3.33
C MET A 47 -11.95 -3.17 3.79
N TYR A 48 -12.65 -3.65 4.82
CA TYR A 48 -13.77 -2.93 5.42
C TYR A 48 -13.36 -1.54 5.90
N PHE A 49 -12.24 -1.42 6.60
CA PHE A 49 -11.73 -0.12 7.05
C PHE A 49 -11.33 0.78 5.88
N LEU A 50 -10.72 0.23 4.82
CA LEU A 50 -10.41 0.99 3.61
C LEU A 50 -11.68 1.60 2.99
N HIS A 51 -12.74 0.81 2.79
CA HIS A 51 -14.01 1.30 2.27
C HIS A 51 -14.65 2.34 3.18
N SER A 52 -14.64 2.09 4.48
CA SER A 52 -15.15 3.02 5.51
C SER A 52 -14.42 4.36 5.48
N MET A 53 -13.10 4.37 5.25
CA MET A 53 -12.35 5.61 5.06
C MET A 53 -12.80 6.34 3.78
N VAL A 54 -12.90 5.62 2.67
CA VAL A 54 -13.26 6.19 1.35
C VAL A 54 -14.69 6.74 1.33
N SER A 55 -15.65 6.04 1.95
CA SER A 55 -17.06 6.45 2.00
C SER A 55 -17.30 7.72 2.81
N ARG A 56 -16.44 7.98 3.80
CA ARG A 56 -16.42 9.21 4.59
C ARG A 56 -15.62 10.35 3.91
N GLY A 57 -15.18 10.15 2.66
CA GLY A 57 -14.44 11.14 1.89
C GLY A 57 -12.93 11.19 2.16
N TYR A 58 -12.40 10.31 3.02
CA TYR A 58 -10.98 10.29 3.31
C TYR A 58 -10.16 9.67 2.19
N GLN A 59 -8.88 9.99 2.21
CA GLN A 59 -7.91 9.64 1.19
C GLN A 59 -6.90 8.66 1.79
N PRO A 60 -7.09 7.34 1.61
CA PRO A 60 -6.17 6.35 2.14
C PRO A 60 -4.71 6.65 1.72
N PRO A 61 -3.75 6.46 2.62
CA PRO A 61 -2.34 6.58 2.26
C PRO A 61 -1.94 5.56 1.21
N LEU A 62 -1.17 6.00 0.21
CA LEU A 62 -0.73 5.16 -0.90
C LEU A 62 0.06 3.93 -0.41
N VAL A 63 0.99 4.16 0.51
CA VAL A 63 1.85 3.11 1.10
C VAL A 63 1.03 1.98 1.72
N ILE A 64 -0.08 2.31 2.38
CA ILE A 64 -0.99 1.35 3.02
C ILE A 64 -1.71 0.52 1.94
N CYS A 65 -2.25 1.19 0.91
CA CYS A 65 -2.95 0.52 -0.19
C CYS A 65 -2.02 -0.41 -0.99
N THR A 66 -0.79 0.01 -1.27
CA THR A 66 0.22 -0.83 -1.94
C THR A 66 0.52 -2.11 -1.15
N LYS A 67 0.61 -2.02 0.18
CA LYS A 67 0.78 -3.19 1.05
C LYS A 67 -0.44 -4.11 1.04
N LEU A 68 -1.65 -3.55 1.03
CA LEU A 68 -2.91 -4.31 0.88
C LEU A 68 -2.94 -5.09 -0.43
N ILE A 69 -2.60 -4.44 -1.55
CA ILE A 69 -2.49 -5.08 -2.87
C ILE A 69 -1.53 -6.28 -2.79
N GLN A 70 -0.33 -6.07 -2.26
CA GLN A 70 0.66 -7.14 -2.14
C GLN A 70 0.15 -8.30 -1.26
N ALA A 71 -0.54 -7.98 -0.16
CA ALA A 71 -1.10 -9.00 0.73
C ALA A 71 -2.25 -9.79 0.07
N PHE A 72 -3.11 -9.15 -0.73
CA PHE A 72 -4.15 -9.83 -1.49
C PHE A 72 -3.59 -10.76 -2.57
N PHE A 73 -2.54 -10.35 -3.29
CA PHE A 73 -1.84 -11.26 -4.21
C PHE A 73 -1.23 -12.47 -3.49
N ASN A 74 -0.64 -12.27 -2.31
CA ASN A 74 -0.10 -13.38 -1.51
C ASN A 74 -1.21 -14.34 -1.04
N ALA A 75 -2.40 -13.81 -0.75
CA ALA A 75 -3.60 -14.58 -0.42
C ALA A 75 -4.32 -15.16 -1.66
N LYS A 76 -3.78 -14.95 -2.87
CA LYS A 76 -4.39 -15.32 -4.17
C LYS A 76 -5.76 -14.68 -4.44
N ASP A 77 -6.13 -13.63 -3.70
CA ASP A 77 -7.35 -12.87 -3.91
C ASP A 77 -7.11 -11.71 -4.87
N VAL A 78 -6.97 -12.06 -6.16
CA VAL A 78 -6.64 -11.08 -7.20
C VAL A 78 -7.74 -10.03 -7.37
N GLN A 79 -9.00 -10.39 -7.10
CA GLN A 79 -10.13 -9.48 -7.28
C GLN A 79 -10.06 -8.32 -6.29
N LYS A 80 -9.75 -8.60 -5.01
CA LYS A 80 -9.58 -7.54 -4.01
C LYS A 80 -8.36 -6.67 -4.29
N ALA A 81 -7.28 -7.23 -4.84
CA ALA A 81 -6.12 -6.43 -5.27
C ALA A 81 -6.51 -5.41 -6.37
N ILE A 82 -7.29 -5.85 -7.37
CA ILE A 82 -7.83 -4.98 -8.42
C ILE A 82 -8.75 -3.91 -7.84
N GLU A 83 -9.59 -4.26 -6.88
CA GLU A 83 -10.50 -3.33 -6.21
C GLU A 83 -9.73 -2.20 -5.49
N VAL A 84 -8.65 -2.54 -4.76
CA VAL A 84 -7.79 -1.53 -4.11
C VAL A 84 -7.13 -0.62 -5.15
N MET A 85 -6.68 -1.15 -6.29
CA MET A 85 -6.13 -0.33 -7.38
C MET A 85 -7.18 0.63 -7.96
N ASN A 86 -8.41 0.16 -8.18
CA ASN A 86 -9.50 1.00 -8.69
C ASN A 86 -9.88 2.11 -7.70
N ILE A 87 -9.81 1.84 -6.39
CA ILE A 87 -9.96 2.87 -5.36
C ILE A 87 -8.89 3.95 -5.53
N LEU A 88 -7.61 3.58 -5.61
CA LEU A 88 -6.51 4.54 -5.80
C LEU A 88 -6.66 5.34 -7.09
N GLU A 89 -7.07 4.67 -8.16
CA GLU A 89 -7.31 5.27 -9.46
C GLU A 89 -8.42 6.31 -9.41
N SER A 90 -9.56 6.00 -8.80
CA SER A 90 -10.69 6.93 -8.66
C SER A 90 -10.32 8.21 -7.91
N LYS A 91 -9.22 8.18 -7.15
CA LYS A 91 -8.68 9.31 -6.40
C LYS A 91 -7.49 9.99 -7.08
N GLY A 92 -7.10 9.55 -8.27
CA GLY A 92 -5.93 10.08 -9.00
C GLY A 92 -4.59 9.78 -8.33
N LYS A 93 -4.51 8.72 -7.51
CA LYS A 93 -3.34 8.38 -6.69
C LYS A 93 -2.49 7.23 -7.24
N LEU A 94 -2.64 6.88 -8.51
CA LEU A 94 -1.76 5.87 -9.13
C LEU A 94 -0.38 6.47 -9.40
N ASP A 95 0.65 5.71 -9.06
CA ASP A 95 2.04 5.98 -9.40
C ASP A 95 2.72 4.72 -9.96
N ILE A 96 3.98 4.87 -10.35
CA ILE A 96 4.79 3.76 -10.87
C ILE A 96 4.93 2.60 -9.86
N VAL A 97 4.92 2.90 -8.55
CA VAL A 97 5.05 1.89 -7.50
C VAL A 97 3.82 1.00 -7.45
N VAL A 98 2.61 1.55 -7.57
CA VAL A 98 1.38 0.77 -7.62
C VAL A 98 1.33 -0.09 -8.89
N TYR A 99 1.68 0.45 -10.05
CA TYR A 99 1.75 -0.33 -11.29
C TYR A 99 2.73 -1.49 -11.17
N ASN A 100 3.96 -1.24 -10.72
CA ASN A 100 4.97 -2.28 -10.54
C ASN A 100 4.53 -3.34 -9.53
N THR A 101 3.83 -2.94 -8.46
CA THR A 101 3.27 -3.87 -7.46
C THR A 101 2.21 -4.78 -8.08
N MET A 102 1.29 -4.22 -8.87
CA MET A 102 0.24 -4.99 -9.55
C MET A 102 0.81 -5.92 -10.61
N ILE A 103 1.74 -5.44 -11.45
CA ILE A 103 2.42 -6.25 -12.47
C ILE A 103 3.16 -7.42 -11.82
N THR A 104 3.92 -7.15 -10.74
CA THR A 104 4.59 -8.20 -9.95
C THR A 104 3.59 -9.22 -9.42
N GLY A 105 2.47 -8.75 -8.86
CA GLY A 105 1.41 -9.59 -8.34
C GLY A 105 0.81 -10.52 -9.40
N PHE A 106 0.44 -9.97 -10.56
CA PHE A 106 -0.07 -10.74 -11.70
C PHE A 106 0.94 -11.80 -12.17
N CYS A 107 2.22 -11.46 -12.32
CA CYS A 107 3.26 -12.42 -12.67
C CYS A 107 3.38 -13.55 -11.63
N LYS A 108 3.30 -13.25 -10.33
CA LYS A 108 3.36 -14.26 -9.25
C LYS A 108 2.21 -15.26 -9.28
N VAL A 109 1.03 -14.83 -9.72
CA VAL A 109 -0.15 -15.71 -9.85
C VAL A 109 -0.33 -16.26 -11.27
N ASN A 110 0.72 -16.22 -12.09
CA ASN A 110 0.76 -16.71 -13.46
C ASN A 110 -0.24 -16.03 -14.44
N ARG A 111 -0.69 -14.81 -14.13
CA ARG A 111 -1.61 -14.00 -14.94
C ARG A 111 -0.86 -13.02 -15.85
N PHE A 112 -0.02 -13.54 -16.74
CA PHE A 112 0.89 -12.73 -17.56
C PHE A 112 0.20 -11.83 -18.58
N VAL A 113 -0.95 -12.27 -19.10
CA VAL A 113 -1.75 -11.45 -20.02
C VAL A 113 -2.21 -10.18 -19.31
N ASP A 114 -2.69 -10.30 -18.07
CA ASP A 114 -3.10 -9.15 -17.26
C ASP A 114 -1.92 -8.23 -16.91
N ALA A 115 -0.75 -8.80 -16.59
CA ALA A 115 0.48 -8.02 -16.38
C ALA A 115 0.88 -7.21 -17.62
N ALA A 116 0.86 -7.83 -18.81
CA ALA A 116 1.19 -7.15 -20.07
C ALA A 116 0.15 -6.07 -20.45
N GLN A 117 -1.13 -6.35 -20.25
CA GLN A 117 -2.19 -5.35 -20.44
C GLN A 117 -2.01 -4.17 -19.48
N LEU A 118 -1.61 -4.43 -18.23
CA LEU A 118 -1.39 -3.37 -17.26
C LEU A 118 -0.15 -2.52 -17.61
N LEU A 119 0.91 -3.13 -18.12
CA LEU A 119 2.07 -2.40 -18.65
C LEU A 119 1.67 -1.48 -19.81
N ASN A 120 0.85 -1.97 -20.75
CA ASN A 120 0.36 -1.15 -21.87
C ASN A 120 -0.51 0.02 -21.38
N ARG A 121 -1.36 -0.24 -20.39
CA ARG A 121 -2.19 0.80 -19.77
C ARG A 121 -1.35 1.85 -19.03
N MET A 122 -0.29 1.44 -18.35
CA MET A 122 0.67 2.34 -17.70
C MET A 122 1.27 3.32 -18.73
N MET A 123 1.77 2.80 -19.86
CA MET A 123 2.32 3.61 -20.95
C MET A 123 1.28 4.52 -21.60
N ALA A 124 0.08 4.00 -21.89
CA ALA A 124 -1.01 4.78 -22.49
C ALA A 124 -1.47 5.96 -21.61
N ARG A 125 -1.18 5.92 -20.31
CA ARG A 125 -1.47 6.99 -19.35
C ARG A 125 -0.29 7.92 -19.10
N GLY A 126 0.79 7.78 -19.86
CA GLY A 126 1.97 8.64 -19.77
C GLY A 126 2.94 8.28 -18.65
N TYR A 127 2.74 7.15 -17.96
CA TYR A 127 3.74 6.65 -17.01
C TYR A 127 4.81 5.89 -17.79
N CYS A 128 6.07 6.30 -17.68
CA CYS A 128 7.19 5.60 -18.29
C CYS A 128 7.56 4.37 -17.45
N PRO A 129 7.49 3.14 -17.98
CA PRO A 129 8.04 1.97 -17.32
C PRO A 129 9.52 2.18 -17.02
N ASP A 130 9.97 1.75 -15.84
CA ASP A 130 11.36 1.86 -15.43
C ASP A 130 12.08 0.51 -15.55
N ILE A 131 13.37 0.51 -15.20
CA ILE A 131 14.18 -0.71 -15.18
C ILE A 131 13.56 -1.78 -14.26
N VAL A 132 12.89 -1.38 -13.18
CA VAL A 132 12.21 -2.31 -12.26
C VAL A 132 11.04 -2.98 -12.99
N THR A 133 10.22 -2.21 -13.72
CA THR A 133 9.10 -2.73 -14.50
C THR A 133 9.54 -3.80 -15.50
N TYR A 134 10.56 -3.53 -16.30
CA TYR A 134 11.04 -4.49 -17.30
C TYR A 134 11.72 -5.71 -16.66
N ASN A 135 12.47 -5.52 -15.58
CA ASN A 135 13.08 -6.63 -14.84
C ASN A 135 12.02 -7.60 -14.29
N ILE A 136 10.89 -7.09 -13.78
CA ILE A 136 9.76 -7.92 -13.34
C ILE A 136 9.24 -8.76 -14.51
N MET A 137 8.96 -8.13 -15.65
CA MET A 137 8.40 -8.82 -16.83
C MET A 137 9.34 -9.91 -17.35
N ILE A 138 10.60 -9.55 -17.62
CA ILE A 138 11.63 -10.46 -18.16
C ILE A 138 11.90 -11.60 -17.17
N GLY A 139 12.14 -11.28 -15.89
CA GLY A 139 12.43 -12.30 -14.87
C GLY A 139 11.30 -13.32 -14.71
N SER A 140 10.05 -12.86 -14.81
CA SER A 140 8.88 -13.74 -14.73
C SER A 140 8.74 -14.68 -15.94
N LEU A 141 9.05 -14.20 -17.15
CA LEU A 141 9.01 -15.02 -18.37
C LEU A 141 10.16 -16.04 -18.42
N CYS A 142 11.39 -15.63 -18.05
CA CYS A 142 12.54 -16.53 -18.00
C CYS A 142 12.33 -17.69 -17.01
N SER A 143 11.67 -17.43 -15.87
CA SER A 143 11.35 -18.46 -14.88
C SER A 143 10.39 -19.52 -15.45
N ARG A 144 9.51 -19.16 -16.40
CA ARG A 144 8.65 -20.11 -17.11
C ARG A 144 9.38 -20.91 -18.18
N GLY A 145 10.29 -20.28 -18.92
CA GLY A 145 11.11 -20.99 -19.91
C GLY A 145 11.90 -22.14 -19.27
N LYS A 146 12.35 -21.95 -18.03
CA LYS A 146 12.98 -23.02 -17.22
C LYS A 146 12.01 -24.14 -16.82
N LEU A 147 10.74 -23.83 -16.57
CA LEU A 147 9.70 -24.82 -16.25
C LEU A 147 9.20 -25.59 -17.49
N GLY A 148 9.42 -25.08 -18.70
CA GLY A 148 9.08 -25.76 -19.96
C GLY A 148 10.20 -26.64 -20.51
N LEU A 149 11.39 -26.61 -19.90
CA LEU A 149 12.58 -27.38 -20.31
C LEU A 149 12.98 -28.44 -19.26
N ALA A 150 12.13 -28.70 -18.27
CA ALA A 150 12.31 -29.71 -17.22
C ALA A 150 11.15 -30.72 -17.27
#